data_AF-A0A2H0G9L4-F1
#
_entry.id   AF-A0A2H0G9L4-F1
#
_cell.length_a   1.000
_cell.length_b   1.000
_cell.length_c   1.000
_cell.angle_alpha   90.00
_cell.angle_beta   90.00
_cell.angle_gamma   90.00
#
_symmetry.space_group_name_H-M   'P 1'
#
loop_
_entity.id
_entity.type
_entity.pdbx_description
1 polymer ?
#
loop_
_entity_poly.entity_id
_entity_poly.type
_entity_poly.pdbx_seq_one_letter_code
_entity_poly.pdbx_strand_id
1 'polypeptide(L)'
;MIRKDYIQRYLDELAKMLVKTNHFKQNNEPEKANNQLDEFGFDFLKINLNELILLPKEVITNHLTAHHQFEFIHFIILEDLLFHKYLLDPTNLNLKNCTLEVLNYLVKNDKDYSIERVNRLNQLCQ
;
A
#
# COMPACT_ATOMS: atom_id res chain seq x y z
N MET A 1 18.49 -10.57 15.74
CA MET A 1 17.28 -11.41 15.83
C MET A 1 15.97 -10.60 15.80
N ILE A 2 15.98 -9.31 15.42
CA ILE A 2 14.80 -8.41 15.51
C ILE A 2 14.02 -8.32 14.17
N ARG A 3 14.69 -8.48 13.02
CA ARG A 3 14.05 -8.34 11.69
C ARG A 3 13.06 -9.45 11.35
N LYS A 4 13.32 -10.71 11.73
CA LYS A 4 12.40 -11.83 11.42
C LYS A 4 11.08 -11.71 12.17
N ASP A 5 11.13 -11.41 13.47
CA ASP A 5 9.93 -11.25 14.30
C ASP A 5 9.10 -10.03 13.89
N TYR A 6 9.77 -8.95 13.46
CA TYR A 6 9.10 -7.75 12.93
C TYR A 6 8.36 -8.05 11.62
N ILE A 7 9.01 -8.75 10.66
CA ILE A 7 8.38 -9.12 9.38
C ILE A 7 7.22 -10.10 9.59
N GLN A 8 7.37 -11.08 10.49
CA GLN A 8 6.32 -12.06 10.75
C GLN A 8 5.11 -11.43 11.42
N ARG A 9 5.32 -10.63 12.48
CA ARG A 9 4.25 -9.86 13.12
C ARG A 9 3.57 -8.93 12.11
N TYR A 10 4.35 -8.33 11.22
CA TYR A 10 3.82 -7.49 10.17
C TYR A 10 2.90 -8.26 9.20
N LEU A 11 3.33 -9.42 8.70
CA LEU A 11 2.52 -10.26 7.80
C LEU A 11 1.22 -10.70 8.46
N ASP A 12 1.27 -11.04 9.76
CA ASP A 12 0.07 -11.39 10.53
C ASP A 12 -0.90 -10.22 10.63
N GLU A 13 -0.39 -9.00 10.87
CA GLU A 13 -1.22 -7.80 10.98
C GLU A 13 -1.79 -7.36 9.64
N LEU A 14 -1.02 -7.46 8.54
CA LEU A 14 -1.54 -7.25 7.18
C LEU A 14 -2.64 -8.26 6.86
N ALA A 15 -2.42 -9.55 7.15
CA ALA A 15 -3.44 -10.58 6.91
C ALA A 15 -4.73 -10.29 7.68
N LYS A 16 -4.64 -9.91 8.96
CA LYS A 16 -5.80 -9.51 9.78
C LYS A 16 -6.51 -8.29 9.20
N MET A 17 -5.75 -7.28 8.77
CA MET A 17 -6.27 -6.07 8.15
C MET A 17 -7.02 -6.41 6.85
N LEU A 18 -6.46 -7.26 5.99
CA LEU A 18 -7.10 -7.68 4.75
C LEU A 18 -8.38 -8.47 4.99
N VAL A 19 -8.38 -9.38 5.97
CA VAL A 19 -9.59 -10.14 6.36
C VAL A 19 -10.69 -9.19 6.83
N LYS A 20 -10.37 -8.22 7.70
CA LYS A 20 -11.34 -7.21 8.17
C LYS A 20 -11.84 -6.34 7.02
N THR A 21 -10.95 -5.85 6.17
CA THR A 21 -11.29 -5.04 4.99
C THR A 21 -12.24 -5.80 4.07
N ASN A 22 -11.96 -7.08 3.80
CA ASN A 22 -12.83 -7.92 3.00
C ASN A 22 -14.18 -8.19 3.66
N HIS A 23 -14.22 -8.39 4.98
CA HIS A 23 -15.47 -8.53 5.72
C HIS A 23 -16.35 -7.28 5.59
N PHE A 24 -15.78 -6.08 5.74
CA PHE A 24 -16.50 -4.83 5.53
C PHE A 24 -16.97 -4.67 4.07
N LYS A 25 -16.16 -5.05 3.08
CA LYS A 25 -16.58 -5.08 1.67
C LYS A 25 -17.79 -6.00 1.45
N GLN A 26 -17.78 -7.20 2.02
CA GLN A 26 -18.88 -8.17 1.92
C GLN A 26 -20.18 -7.68 2.57
N ASN A 27 -20.06 -6.89 3.64
CA ASN A 27 -21.21 -6.29 4.33
C ASN A 27 -21.67 -4.95 3.75
N ASN A 28 -21.10 -4.52 2.61
CA ASN A 28 -21.39 -3.23 1.97
C ASN A 28 -21.06 -2.01 2.86
N GLU A 29 -19.94 -2.09 3.61
CA GLU A 29 -19.44 -1.04 4.50
C GLU A 29 -18.08 -0.47 4.01
N PRO A 30 -18.00 0.14 2.81
CA PRO A 30 -16.73 0.56 2.22
C PRO A 30 -16.01 1.65 3.01
N GLU A 31 -16.73 2.51 3.73
CA GLU A 31 -16.13 3.54 4.60
C GLU A 31 -15.33 2.92 5.75
N LYS A 32 -15.86 1.85 6.37
CA LYS A 32 -15.15 1.12 7.43
C LYS A 32 -13.92 0.40 6.88
N ALA A 33 -14.04 -0.18 5.69
CA ALA A 33 -12.91 -0.77 4.97
C ALA A 33 -11.81 0.27 4.70
N ASN A 34 -12.19 1.48 4.27
CA ASN A 34 -11.27 2.57 4.01
C ASN A 34 -10.58 3.07 5.30
N ASN A 35 -11.33 3.27 6.37
CA ASN A 35 -10.78 3.69 7.66
C ASN A 35 -9.80 2.66 8.22
N GLN A 36 -10.11 1.36 8.09
CA GLN A 36 -9.22 0.29 8.53
C GLN A 36 -7.87 0.29 7.79
N LEU A 37 -7.87 0.64 6.49
CA LEU A 37 -6.64 0.80 5.70
C LEU A 37 -5.85 2.04 6.13
N ASP A 38 -6.53 3.16 6.40
CA ASP A 38 -5.91 4.39 6.88
C ASP A 38 -5.28 4.22 8.28
N GLU A 39 -6.00 3.58 9.20
CA GLU A 39 -5.49 3.21 10.53
C GLU A 39 -4.24 2.34 10.43
N PHE A 40 -4.23 1.36 9.53
CA PHE A 40 -3.05 0.51 9.34
C PHE A 40 -1.85 1.30 8.82
N GLY A 41 -2.06 2.18 7.84
CA GLY A 41 -1.01 3.08 7.34
C GLY A 41 -0.43 3.96 8.45
N PHE A 42 -1.29 4.50 9.31
CA PHE A 42 -0.85 5.31 10.44
C PHE A 42 -0.13 4.48 11.51
N ASP A 43 -0.66 3.33 11.90
CA ASP A 43 -0.13 2.56 13.03
C ASP A 43 1.14 1.78 12.69
N PHE A 44 1.25 1.22 11.49
CA PHE A 44 2.38 0.37 11.09
C PHE A 44 3.42 1.10 10.28
N LEU A 45 2.98 1.89 9.29
CA LEU A 45 3.89 2.61 8.41
C LEU A 45 4.22 4.02 8.92
N LYS A 46 3.51 4.52 9.94
CA LYS A 46 3.68 5.88 10.48
C LYS A 46 3.54 6.96 9.40
N ILE A 47 2.60 6.75 8.47
CA ILE A 47 2.27 7.69 7.39
C ILE A 47 0.78 8.03 7.43
N ASN A 48 0.44 9.23 6.96
CA ASN A 48 -0.93 9.58 6.62
C ASN A 48 -1.15 9.32 5.12
N LEU A 49 -1.94 8.29 4.79
CA LEU A 49 -2.20 7.93 3.40
C LEU A 49 -2.89 9.06 2.61
N ASN A 50 -3.77 9.82 3.26
CA ASN A 50 -4.48 10.92 2.60
C ASN A 50 -3.54 12.09 2.26
N GLU A 51 -2.51 12.34 3.07
CA GLU A 51 -1.47 13.32 2.73
C GLU A 51 -0.56 12.78 1.63
N LEU A 52 -0.20 11.49 1.70
CA LEU A 52 0.68 10.85 0.72
C LEU A 52 0.11 10.88 -0.70
N ILE A 53 -1.18 10.58 -0.87
CA ILE A 53 -1.81 10.54 -2.21
C ILE A 53 -1.93 11.93 -2.84
N LEU A 54 -1.83 13.01 -2.06
CA LEU A 54 -1.88 14.38 -2.57
C LEU A 54 -0.51 14.89 -3.02
N LEU A 55 0.57 14.15 -2.74
CA LEU A 55 1.90 14.51 -3.22
C LEU A 55 2.01 14.30 -4.74
N PRO A 56 2.79 15.14 -5.45
CA PRO A 56 3.16 14.86 -6.83
C PRO A 56 3.83 13.48 -6.94
N LYS A 57 3.46 12.70 -7.95
CA LYS A 57 3.93 11.30 -8.06
C LYS A 57 5.45 11.18 -8.02
N GLU A 58 6.17 12.12 -8.64
CA GLU A 58 7.63 12.07 -8.79
C GLU A 58 8.38 12.26 -7.46
N VAL A 59 7.70 12.74 -6.41
CA VAL A 59 8.32 12.98 -5.10
C VAL A 59 7.96 11.94 -4.05
N ILE A 60 6.99 11.05 -4.30
CA ILE A 60 6.46 10.11 -3.31
C ILE A 60 7.56 9.20 -2.74
N THR A 61 8.30 8.52 -3.61
CA THR A 61 9.33 7.54 -3.21
C THR A 61 10.50 8.21 -2.50
N ASN A 62 10.92 9.39 -2.97
CA ASN A 62 11.94 10.22 -2.32
C ASN A 62 11.49 10.73 -0.96
N HIS A 63 10.22 11.16 -0.83
CA HIS A 63 9.66 11.60 0.43
C HIS A 63 9.63 10.48 1.47
N LEU A 64 9.17 9.29 1.09
CA LEU A 64 9.09 8.11 1.96
C LEU A 64 10.48 7.62 2.41
N THR A 65 11.48 7.65 1.53
CA THR A 65 12.86 7.28 1.90
C THR A 65 13.51 8.32 2.80
N ALA A 66 13.37 9.62 2.50
CA ALA A 66 14.05 10.70 3.22
C ALA A 66 13.41 11.01 4.58
N HIS A 67 12.07 11.00 4.69
CA HIS A 67 11.37 11.44 5.89
C HIS A 67 10.84 10.29 6.75
N HIS A 68 10.52 9.14 6.15
CA HIS A 68 9.96 7.98 6.86
C HIS A 68 10.93 6.80 6.96
N GLN A 69 12.16 6.94 6.45
CA GLN A 69 13.18 5.89 6.48
C GLN A 69 12.71 4.55 5.87
N PHE A 70 11.86 4.63 4.84
CA PHE A 70 11.33 3.42 4.21
C PHE A 70 12.43 2.58 3.57
N GLU A 71 12.64 1.38 4.12
CA GLU A 71 13.30 0.27 3.43
C GLU A 71 12.34 -0.42 2.43
N PHE A 72 12.90 -1.25 1.53
CA PHE A 72 12.14 -1.95 0.46
C PHE A 72 10.90 -2.69 0.96
N ILE A 73 10.98 -3.34 2.13
CA ILE A 73 9.82 -4.03 2.71
C ILE A 73 8.65 -3.08 2.93
N HIS A 74 8.86 -1.86 3.43
CA HIS A 74 7.79 -0.88 3.64
C HIS A 74 7.09 -0.47 2.34
N PHE A 75 7.82 -0.47 1.22
CA PHE A 75 7.21 -0.23 -0.09
C PHE A 75 6.29 -1.38 -0.53
N ILE A 76 6.67 -2.64 -0.27
CA ILE A 76 5.80 -3.80 -0.55
C ILE A 76 4.48 -3.67 0.21
N ILE A 77 4.60 -3.26 1.48
CA ILE A 77 3.47 -3.07 2.38
C ILE A 77 2.56 -1.97 1.88
N LEU A 78 3.15 -0.81 1.58
CA LEU A 78 2.44 0.36 1.10
C LEU A 78 1.71 0.05 -0.21
N GLU A 79 2.34 -0.71 -1.10
CA GLU A 79 1.75 -1.15 -2.36
C GLU A 79 0.45 -1.95 -2.15
N ASP A 80 0.48 -2.97 -1.27
CA ASP A 80 -0.71 -3.73 -0.91
C ASP A 80 -1.82 -2.83 -0.36
N LEU A 81 -1.48 -1.89 0.53
CA LEU A 81 -2.46 -0.97 1.12
C LEU A 81 -3.10 -0.06 0.08
N LEU A 82 -2.28 0.62 -0.71
CA LEU A 82 -2.74 1.56 -1.74
C LEU A 82 -3.58 0.84 -2.80
N PHE A 83 -3.19 -0.37 -3.19
CA PHE A 83 -3.95 -1.18 -4.13
C PHE A 83 -5.34 -1.56 -3.57
N HIS A 84 -5.42 -2.03 -2.32
CA HIS A 84 -6.71 -2.38 -1.72
C HIS A 84 -7.63 -1.16 -1.51
N LYS A 85 -7.03 0.00 -1.23
CA LYS A 85 -7.74 1.29 -1.15
C LYS A 85 -8.25 1.71 -2.53
N TYR A 86 -7.44 1.56 -3.58
CA TYR A 86 -7.86 1.82 -4.97
C TYR A 86 -9.03 0.92 -5.38
N LEU A 87 -9.04 -0.34 -4.98
CA LEU A 87 -10.17 -1.23 -5.24
C LEU A 87 -11.47 -0.83 -4.52
N LEU A 88 -11.42 0.03 -3.51
CA LEU A 88 -12.61 0.61 -2.87
C LEU A 88 -13.12 1.83 -3.63
N ASP A 89 -12.22 2.66 -4.17
CA ASP A 89 -12.54 3.82 -4.99
C ASP A 89 -11.63 3.90 -6.24
N PRO A 90 -11.98 3.18 -7.31
CA PRO A 90 -11.18 3.16 -8.54
C PRO A 90 -11.18 4.49 -9.31
N THR A 91 -12.06 5.43 -8.94
CA THR A 91 -12.19 6.72 -9.64
C THR A 91 -11.18 7.75 -9.15
N ASN A 92 -10.52 7.48 -8.02
CA ASN A 92 -9.54 8.37 -7.43
C ASN A 92 -8.19 8.32 -8.17
N LEU A 93 -7.98 9.29 -9.08
CA LEU A 93 -6.76 9.39 -9.89
C LEU A 93 -5.49 9.62 -9.08
N ASN A 94 -5.58 10.36 -7.97
CA ASN A 94 -4.45 10.62 -7.09
C ASN A 94 -3.97 9.33 -6.43
N LEU A 95 -4.92 8.53 -5.93
CA LEU A 95 -4.65 7.22 -5.38
C LEU A 95 -4.07 6.28 -6.45
N LYS A 96 -4.67 6.22 -7.64
CA LYS A 96 -4.15 5.46 -8.79
C LYS A 96 -2.68 5.80 -9.10
N ASN A 97 -2.36 7.09 -9.19
CA ASN A 97 -1.01 7.57 -9.49
C ASN A 97 -0.02 7.25 -8.37
N CYS A 98 -0.43 7.40 -7.11
CA CYS A 98 0.37 7.01 -5.95
C CYS A 98 0.69 5.51 -5.96
N THR A 99 -0.31 4.67 -6.19
CA THR A 99 -0.14 3.21 -6.29
C THR A 99 0.81 2.83 -7.42
N LEU A 100 0.65 3.46 -8.60
CA LEU A 100 1.52 3.21 -9.76
C LEU A 100 2.98 3.59 -9.51
N GLU A 101 3.24 4.72 -8.86
CA GLU A 101 4.59 5.14 -8.52
C GLU A 101 5.28 4.13 -7.59
N VAL A 102 4.58 3.70 -6.53
CA VAL A 102 5.11 2.71 -5.60
C VAL A 102 5.36 1.37 -6.28
N LEU A 103 4.43 0.92 -7.13
CA LEU A 103 4.59 -0.30 -7.93
C LEU A 103 5.79 -0.23 -8.88
N ASN A 104 5.97 0.88 -9.59
CA ASN A 104 7.09 1.09 -10.49
C ASN A 104 8.43 1.09 -9.74
N TYR A 105 8.47 1.72 -8.56
CA TYR A 105 9.64 1.67 -7.69
C TYR A 105 9.95 0.23 -7.28
N LEU A 106 8.96 -0.54 -6.86
CA LEU A 106 9.17 -1.95 -6.49
C LEU A 106 9.68 -2.76 -7.68
N VAL A 107 9.01 -2.72 -8.83
CA VAL A 107 9.41 -3.49 -10.02
C VAL A 107 10.83 -3.16 -10.48
N LYS A 108 11.24 -1.89 -10.40
CA LYS A 108 12.60 -1.47 -10.76
C LYS A 108 13.68 -2.00 -9.80
N ASN A 109 13.33 -2.19 -8.53
CA ASN A 109 14.29 -2.53 -7.47
C ASN A 109 14.16 -3.98 -6.98
N ASP A 110 13.13 -4.71 -7.41
CA ASP A 110 12.93 -6.11 -7.09
C ASP A 110 13.84 -6.98 -7.98
N LYS A 111 14.68 -7.78 -7.34
CA LYS A 111 15.54 -8.74 -8.05
C LYS A 111 14.78 -10.01 -8.42
N ASP A 112 13.68 -10.28 -7.73
CA ASP A 112 12.84 -11.45 -7.92
C ASP A 112 11.55 -11.03 -8.61
N TYR A 113 11.38 -11.47 -9.86
CA TYR A 113 10.25 -11.10 -10.70
C TYR A 113 8.90 -11.53 -10.07
N SER A 114 8.07 -10.57 -9.63
CA SER A 114 6.72 -10.86 -9.11
C SER A 114 5.66 -10.73 -10.21
N ILE A 115 5.12 -11.88 -10.65
CA ILE A 115 4.00 -11.96 -11.62
C ILE A 115 2.79 -11.16 -11.13
N GLU A 116 2.52 -11.19 -9.83
CA GLU A 116 1.39 -10.49 -9.22
C GLU A 116 1.49 -8.97 -9.41
N ARG A 117 2.68 -8.38 -9.22
CA ARG A 117 2.89 -6.93 -9.40
C ARG A 117 2.71 -6.50 -10.84
N VAL A 118 3.12 -7.32 -11.81
CA VAL A 118 2.88 -7.07 -13.23
C VAL A 118 1.38 -7.09 -13.54
N ASN A 119 0.63 -8.05 -12.98
CA ASN A 119 -0.81 -8.11 -13.15
C ASN A 119 -1.51 -6.87 -12.56
N ARG A 120 -1.09 -6.41 -11.37
CA ARG A 120 -1.61 -5.18 -10.75
C ARG A 120 -1.29 -3.94 -11.58
N LEU A 121 -0.07 -3.82 -12.12
CA LEU A 121 0.29 -2.75 -13.07
C LEU A 121 -0.63 -2.75 -14.29
N ASN A 122 -0.89 -3.92 -14.89
CA ASN A 122 -1.79 -4.02 -16.05
C ASN A 122 -3.22 -3.60 -15.71
N GLN A 123 -3.74 -3.94 -14.52
CA GLN A 123 -5.07 -3.51 -14.09
C GLN A 123 -5.16 -2.00 -13.84
N LEU A 124 -4.06 -1.37 -13.41
CA LEU A 124 -4.01 0.07 -13.22
C LEU A 124 -3.74 0.82 -14.53
N CYS A 125 -3.07 0.23 -15.51
CA CYS A 125 -2.79 0.90 -16.79
C CYS A 125 -3.93 0.81 -17.81
N GLN A 126 -4.97 0.01 -17.53
CA GLN A 126 -6.25 0.01 -18.25
C GLN A 126 -7.10 1.23 -17.89
#